data_AF-A0A0B0IAN4-F1
#
_entry.id   AF-A0A0B0IAN4-F1
#
_cell.length_a   1.000
_cell.length_b   1.000
_cell.length_c   1.000
_cell.angle_alpha   90.00
_cell.angle_beta   90.00
_cell.angle_gamma   90.00
#
_symmetry.space_group_name_H-M   'P 1'
#
loop_
_entity.id
_entity.type
_entity.pdbx_description
1 polymer ?
#
loop_
_entity_poly.entity_id
_entity_poly.type
_entity_poly.pdbx_seq_one_letter_code
_entity_poly.pdbx_strand_id
1 'polypeptide(L)' 'MTTEKELLLQEIERYRSLLNEKAKHTPLISEEMIDFSHKLDDLLNKYQSLESECHTPINQ' A
#
# COMPACT_ATOMS: atom_id res chain seq x y z
N MET A 1 8.38 -12.62 16.62
CA MET A 1 9.19 -12.00 15.55
C MET A 1 8.21 -11.50 14.51
N THR A 2 8.12 -10.19 14.30
CA THR A 2 7.24 -9.62 13.29
C THR A 2 7.87 -9.85 11.93
N THR A 3 7.15 -10.44 11.01
CA THR A 3 7.62 -10.68 9.64
C THR A 3 7.64 -9.38 8.85
N GLU A 4 8.49 -9.28 7.84
CA GLU A 4 8.52 -8.15 6.90
C GLU A 4 7.13 -7.90 6.28
N LYS A 5 6.40 -8.98 6.01
CA LYS A 5 5.02 -8.97 5.53
C LYS A 5 4.05 -8.28 6.50
N GLU A 6 4.14 -8.61 7.80
CA GLU A 6 3.30 -7.99 8.82
C GLU A 6 3.61 -6.50 9.00
N LEU A 7 4.88 -6.10 8.88
CA LEU A 7 5.28 -4.69 8.90
C LEU A 7 4.70 -3.92 7.70
N LEU A 8 4.76 -4.51 6.50
CA LEU A 8 4.16 -3.95 5.29
C LEU A 8 2.63 -3.79 5.41
N LEU A 9 1.94 -4.79 5.95
CA LEU A 9 0.49 -4.71 6.20
C LEU A 9 0.13 -3.58 7.18
N GLN A 10 0.89 -3.42 8.25
CA GLN A 10 0.70 -2.33 9.20
C GLN A 10 0.89 -0.96 8.54
N GLU A 11 1.89 -0.85 7.66
CA GLU A 11 2.15 0.39 6.93
C GLU A 11 1.05 0.71 5.91
N ILE A 12 0.54 -0.30 5.20
CA ILE A 12 -0.60 -0.19 4.28
C ILE A 12 -1.85 0.29 5.03
N GLU A 13 -2.20 -0.35 6.15
CA GLU A 13 -3.37 0.05 6.96
C GLU A 13 -3.25 1.47 7.51
N ARG A 14 -2.04 1.85 7.95
CA ARG A 14 -1.77 3.21 8.39
C ARG A 14 -2.00 4.22 7.25
N TYR A 15 -1.48 3.95 6.05
CA TYR A 15 -1.67 4.83 4.90
C TYR A 15 -3.14 4.91 4.49
N ARG A 16 -3.87 3.78 4.45
CA ARG A 16 -5.31 3.77 4.16
C ARG A 16 -6.11 4.62 5.14
N SER A 17 -5.81 4.50 6.44
CA SER A 17 -6.48 5.29 7.47
C SER A 17 -6.22 6.79 7.30
N LEU A 18 -4.96 7.16 7.06
CA LEU A 18 -4.55 8.55 6.83
C LEU A 18 -5.20 9.14 5.57
N LEU A 19 -5.25 8.38 4.47
CA LEU A 19 -5.85 8.79 3.19
C LEU A 19 -7.36 9.02 3.36
N ASN A 20 -8.04 8.11 4.07
CA ASN A 20 -9.47 8.25 4.41
C ASN A 20 -9.75 9.46 5.31
N GLU A 21 -8.85 9.78 6.24
CA GLU A 21 -8.99 10.96 7.09
C GLU A 21 -8.79 12.25 6.28
N LYS A 22 -7.73 12.31 5.46
CA LYS A 22 -7.41 13.47 4.62
C LYS A 22 -8.44 13.72 3.53
N ALA A 23 -8.99 12.67 2.93
CA ALA A 23 -10.04 12.75 1.90
C ALA A 23 -11.31 13.47 2.38
N LYS A 24 -11.56 13.54 3.70
CA LYS A 24 -12.70 14.28 4.26
C LYS A 24 -12.56 15.79 4.15
N HIS A 25 -11.32 16.27 4.08
CA HIS A 25 -10.99 17.68 4.18
C HIS A 25 -10.21 18.21 2.96
N THR A 26 -9.71 17.30 2.11
CA THR A 26 -8.86 17.61 0.97
C THR A 26 -9.47 17.07 -0.31
N PRO A 27 -9.55 17.87 -1.40
CA PRO A 27 -9.98 17.38 -2.69
C PRO A 27 -9.13 16.17 -3.13
N LEU A 28 -9.79 15.10 -3.58
CA LEU A 28 -9.13 13.88 -4.05
C LEU A 28 -8.18 14.10 -5.24
N ILE A 29 -8.40 15.18 -5.99
CA ILE A 29 -7.58 15.58 -7.13
C ILE A 29 -6.37 16.44 -6.74
N SER A 30 -6.20 16.74 -5.45
CA SER A 30 -5.03 17.49 -5.00
C SER A 30 -3.76 16.66 -5.17
N GLU A 31 -2.65 17.34 -5.43
CA GLU A 31 -1.32 16.72 -5.56
C GLU A 31 -0.99 15.85 -4.33
N GLU A 32 -1.32 16.34 -3.13
CA GLU A 32 -1.14 15.58 -1.89
C GLU A 32 -1.88 14.23 -1.91
N MET A 33 -3.14 14.21 -2.37
CA MET A 33 -3.92 12.96 -2.41
C MET A 33 -3.43 12.01 -3.51
N ILE A 34 -2.92 12.55 -4.62
CA ILE A 34 -2.28 11.77 -5.68
C ILE A 34 -1.00 11.11 -5.16
N ASP A 35 -0.16 11.86 -4.43
CA ASP A 35 1.06 11.33 -3.81
C ASP A 35 0.75 10.23 -2.79
N PHE A 36 -0.30 10.41 -1.97
CA PHE A 36 -0.75 9.38 -1.06
C PHE A 36 -1.24 8.12 -1.79
N SER A 37 -1.92 8.28 -2.93
CA SER A 37 -2.36 7.16 -3.76
C SER A 37 -1.17 6.39 -4.33
N HIS A 38 -0.20 7.08 -4.94
CA HIS A 38 1.00 6.44 -5.49
C HIS A 38 1.78 5.68 -4.42
N LYS A 39 1.92 6.26 -3.23
CA LYS A 39 2.62 5.60 -2.12
C LYS A 39 1.89 4.37 -1.61
N LEU A 40 0.56 4.39 -1.61
CA LEU A 40 -0.25 3.21 -1.25
C LEU A 40 -0.10 2.11 -2.29
N ASP A 41 -0.13 2.45 -3.59
CA ASP A 41 0.15 1.52 -4.69
C ASP A 41 1.53 0.87 -4.55
N ASP A 42 2.59 1.65 -4.28
CA ASP A 42 3.94 1.12 -4.07
C ASP A 42 4.00 0.10 -2.92
N LEU A 43 3.31 0.37 -1.81
CA LEU A 43 3.26 -0.54 -0.67
C LEU A 43 2.49 -1.83 -1.00
N LEU A 44 1.38 -1.73 -1.71
CA LEU A 44 0.61 -2.88 -2.17
C LEU A 44 1.41 -3.75 -3.14
N ASN A 45 2.13 -3.14 -4.08
CA ASN A 45 3.00 -3.84 -5.01
C ASN A 45 4.15 -4.57 -4.32
N LYS A 46 4.77 -3.94 -3.30
CA LYS A 46 5.79 -4.60 -2.46
C LYS A 46 5.22 -5.79 -1.71
N TYR A 47 4.07 -5.62 -1.08
CA TYR A 47 3.39 -6.70 -0.38
C TYR A 47 3.04 -7.86 -1.32
N GLN A 48 2.50 -7.56 -2.51
CA GLN A 48 2.19 -8.56 -3.53
C GLN A 48 3.45 -9.27 -4.04
N SER A 49 4.57 -8.55 -4.19
CA SER A 49 5.85 -9.15 -4.57
C SER A 49 6.32 -10.15 -3.52
N LEU A 50 6.25 -9.80 -2.23
CA LEU A 50 6.57 -10.73 -1.14
C LEU A 50 5.60 -11.94 -1.08
N GLU A 51 4.33 -11.77 -1.41
CA GLU A 51 3.39 -12.90 -1.55
C GLU A 51 3.71 -13.76 -2.77
N SER A 52 4.11 -13.14 -3.88
CA SER A 52 4.40 -13.82 -5.15
C SER A 52 5.76 -14.52 -5.15
N GLU A 53 6.74 -14.05 -4.39
CA GLU A 53 7.99 -14.80 -4.15
C GLU A 53 7.76 -16.14 -3.41
N CYS A 54 6.56 -16.35 -2.85
CA CYS A 54 6.11 -17.63 -2.29
C CYS A 54 5.27 -18.47 -3.27
N HIS A 55 4.95 -17.96 -4.47
CA HIS A 55 4.25 -18.69 -5.52
C HIS A 55 5.12 -18.75 -6.77
N THR A 56 5.70 -19.93 -7.01
CA THR A 56 6.38 -20.30 -8.26
C THR A 56 5.63 -19.75 -9.48
N PRO A 57 6.33 -19.17 -10.47
CA PRO A 57 5.68 -18.69 -11.68
C PRO A 57 5.06 -19.90 -12.41
N ILE A 58 3.74 -19.96 -12.50
CA ILE A 58 3.06 -20.89 -13.39
C ILE A 58 2.85 -20.17 -14.73
N ASN A 59 3.77 -20.48 -15.64
CA ASN A 59 3.67 -20.50 -17.10
C ASN A 59 3.06 -19.31 -17.88
N GLN A 60 3.95 -18.77 -18.74
CA GLN A 60 3.83 -18.53 -20.20
C GLN A 60 2.62 -17.77 -20.75
#